data_AF-A0AAE4L5W2-F1
#
_entry.id   AF-A0AAE4L5W2-F1
#
_cell.length_a   1.000
_cell.length_b   1.000
_cell.length_c   1.000
_cell.angle_alpha   90.00
_cell.angle_beta   90.00
_cell.angle_gamma   90.00
#
_symmetry.space_group_name_H-M   'P 1'
#
loop_
_entity.id
_entity.type
_entity.pdbx_description
1 polymer ?
#
loop_
_entity_poly.entity_id
_entity_poly.type
_entity_poly.pdbx_seq_one_letter_code
_entity_poly.pdbx_strand_id
1 'polypeptide(L)'
;MIETFVFSSECLFLREEDQVHAHQLLDYLKSRKQQVGMVFYDQATMNQVLLEHHLADYLDFSINGEEVGKIPQGLIDFLQVELKHQTVNFISNSLDQLQAAEALGFAPIYLADSCYKEEPTCQAFSDFGQLHLGVIAHRFEKLT
;
A
#
# COMPACT_ATOMS: atom_id res chain seq x y z
N MET A 1 -7.83 16.13 -1.85
CA MET A 1 -7.41 15.27 -2.97
C MET A 1 -7.70 13.84 -2.53
N ILE A 2 -8.25 13.01 -3.42
CA ILE A 2 -8.42 11.58 -3.16
C ILE A 2 -7.11 10.93 -3.61
N GLU A 3 -6.49 10.15 -2.74
CA GLU A 3 -5.31 9.35 -3.06
C GLU A 3 -5.72 7.87 -3.08
N THR A 4 -4.96 7.10 -3.85
CA THR A 4 -5.12 5.65 -3.95
C THR A 4 -3.97 4.97 -3.24
N PHE A 5 -4.27 4.03 -2.36
CA PHE A 5 -3.29 3.21 -1.65
C PHE A 5 -3.36 1.79 -2.17
N VAL A 6 -2.26 1.29 -2.73
CA VAL A 6 -2.15 -0.05 -3.28
C VAL A 6 -1.21 -0.89 -2.44
N PHE A 7 -1.73 -1.94 -1.81
CA PHE A 7 -0.92 -2.91 -1.08
C PHE A 7 -0.46 -4.00 -2.04
N SER A 8 0.85 -4.10 -2.29
CA SER A 8 1.46 -5.13 -3.14
C SER A 8 2.12 -6.26 -2.37
N SER A 9 1.88 -6.32 -1.07
CA SER A 9 2.38 -7.37 -0.20
C SER A 9 1.26 -7.83 0.70
N GLU A 10 1.06 -9.15 0.72
CA GLU A 10 0.10 -9.81 1.59
C GLU A 10 0.58 -9.83 3.04
N CYS A 11 1.86 -9.54 3.30
CA CYS A 11 2.49 -9.71 4.61
C CYS A 11 1.78 -8.99 5.77
N LEU A 12 1.17 -7.82 5.53
CA LEU A 12 0.41 -7.11 6.55
C LEU A 12 -0.89 -7.81 6.97
N PHE A 13 -1.42 -8.66 6.11
CA PHE A 13 -2.72 -9.31 6.27
C PHE A 13 -2.59 -10.79 6.60
N LEU A 14 -1.40 -11.39 6.51
CA LEU A 14 -1.23 -12.83 6.75
C LEU A 14 -0.96 -13.19 8.21
N ARG A 15 -0.56 -12.23 9.06
CA ARG A 15 -0.28 -12.47 10.48
C ARG A 15 -1.47 -12.08 11.34
N GLU A 16 -1.91 -12.98 12.21
CA GLU A 16 -3.07 -12.75 13.09
C GLU A 16 -2.84 -11.59 14.07
N GLU A 17 -1.61 -11.45 14.57
CA GLU A 17 -1.18 -10.36 15.46
C GLU A 17 -1.23 -8.97 14.80
N ASP A 18 -1.18 -8.92 13.47
CA ASP A 18 -1.19 -7.68 12.70
C ASP A 18 -2.60 -7.27 12.23
N GLN A 19 -3.62 -8.14 12.40
CA GLN A 19 -4.99 -7.87 11.93
C GLN A 19 -5.61 -6.62 12.55
N VAL A 20 -5.38 -6.40 13.85
CA VAL A 20 -5.89 -5.20 14.54
C VAL A 20 -5.30 -3.94 13.92
N HIS A 21 -4.02 -3.97 13.58
CA HIS A 21 -3.33 -2.84 12.94
C HIS A 21 -3.79 -2.65 11.49
N ALA A 22 -3.99 -3.74 10.75
CA ALA A 22 -4.56 -3.70 9.41
C ALA A 22 -5.95 -3.06 9.39
N HIS A 23 -6.85 -3.46 10.31
CA HIS A 23 -8.16 -2.83 10.46
C HIS A 23 -8.07 -1.34 10.77
N GLN A 24 -7.27 -0.95 11.77
CA GLN A 24 -7.13 0.45 12.15
C GLN A 24 -6.64 1.33 11.00
N LEU A 25 -5.68 0.83 10.21
CA LEU A 25 -5.19 1.51 9.03
C LEU A 25 -6.28 1.65 7.96
N LEU A 26 -6.97 0.56 7.63
CA LEU A 26 -8.00 0.56 6.61
C LEU A 26 -9.19 1.45 7.02
N ASP A 27 -9.65 1.39 8.27
CA ASP A 27 -10.65 2.29 8.84
C ASP A 27 -10.23 3.75 8.68
N TYR A 28 -8.98 4.06 8.99
CA TYR A 28 -8.45 5.41 8.84
C TYR A 28 -8.47 5.87 7.37
N LEU A 29 -8.00 5.04 6.43
CA LEU A 29 -8.02 5.36 5.00
C LEU A 29 -9.45 5.58 4.49
N LYS A 30 -10.39 4.71 4.85
CA LYS A 30 -11.81 4.85 4.44
C LYS A 30 -12.48 6.05 5.08
N SER A 31 -12.19 6.38 6.35
CA SER A 31 -12.72 7.58 7.01
C SER A 31 -12.35 8.87 6.27
N ARG A 32 -11.20 8.86 5.59
CA ARG A 32 -10.69 9.95 4.76
C ARG A 32 -11.08 9.84 3.29
N LYS A 33 -11.95 8.90 2.94
CA LYS A 33 -12.41 8.63 1.58
C LYS A 33 -11.27 8.34 0.60
N GLN A 34 -10.20 7.71 1.09
CA GLN A 34 -9.12 7.23 0.24
C GLN A 34 -9.55 5.95 -0.47
N GLN A 35 -9.02 5.73 -1.67
CA GLN A 35 -9.20 4.47 -2.38
C GLN A 35 -8.16 3.46 -1.88
N VAL A 36 -8.59 2.22 -1.70
CA VAL A 36 -7.73 1.12 -1.25
C VAL A 36 -7.80 -0.01 -2.27
N GLY A 37 -6.63 -0.38 -2.79
CA GLY A 37 -6.45 -1.51 -3.69
C GLY A 37 -5.46 -2.52 -3.13
N MET A 38 -5.56 -3.76 -3.59
CA MET A 38 -4.60 -4.80 -3.21
C MET A 38 -4.21 -5.67 -4.41
N VAL A 39 -2.95 -6.10 -4.43
CA VAL A 39 -2.43 -7.11 -5.36
C VAL A 39 -2.33 -8.45 -4.63
N PHE A 40 -2.98 -9.49 -5.16
CA PHE A 40 -2.93 -10.84 -4.61
C PHE A 40 -2.03 -11.74 -5.45
N TYR A 41 -0.98 -12.30 -4.86
CA TYR A 41 -0.16 -13.32 -5.50
C TYR A 41 -0.56 -14.73 -5.08
N ASP A 42 -1.15 -14.89 -3.89
CA ASP A 42 -1.85 -16.10 -3.45
C ASP A 42 -3.34 -15.81 -3.21
N GLN A 43 -4.11 -15.85 -4.30
CA GLN A 43 -5.54 -15.55 -4.27
C GLN A 43 -6.33 -16.47 -3.32
N ALA A 44 -5.94 -17.74 -3.20
CA ALA A 44 -6.68 -18.69 -2.36
C ALA A 44 -6.54 -18.33 -0.88
N THR A 45 -5.30 -18.13 -0.43
CA THR A 45 -5.00 -17.73 0.95
C THR A 45 -5.58 -16.36 1.27
N MET A 46 -5.43 -15.38 0.37
CA MET A 46 -5.94 -14.03 0.61
C MET A 46 -7.47 -13.97 0.63
N ASN A 47 -8.16 -14.71 -0.23
CA ASN A 47 -9.62 -14.78 -0.15
C ASN A 47 -10.10 -15.30 1.21
N GLN A 48 -9.41 -16.32 1.76
CA GLN A 48 -9.73 -16.85 3.09
C GLN A 48 -9.51 -15.79 4.18
N VAL A 49 -8.34 -15.15 4.20
CA VAL A 49 -8.00 -14.09 5.17
C VAL A 49 -8.99 -12.93 5.11
N LEU A 50 -9.33 -12.45 3.91
CA LEU A 50 -10.24 -11.32 3.75
C LEU A 50 -11.67 -11.64 4.22
N LEU A 51 -12.11 -12.89 4.05
CA LEU A 51 -13.41 -13.35 4.52
C LEU A 51 -13.43 -13.55 6.04
N GLU A 52 -12.41 -14.23 6.59
CA GLU A 52 -12.32 -14.53 8.03
C GLU A 52 -12.18 -13.27 8.87
N HIS A 53 -11.47 -12.25 8.36
CA HIS A 53 -11.23 -10.99 9.06
C HIS A 53 -12.12 -9.83 8.56
N HIS A 54 -13.10 -10.08 7.69
CA HIS A 54 -13.99 -9.03 7.18
C HIS A 54 -13.25 -7.83 6.55
N LEU A 55 -12.11 -8.08 5.90
CA LEU A 55 -11.28 -7.04 5.30
C LEU A 55 -11.70 -6.68 3.86
N ALA A 56 -12.47 -7.56 3.21
CA ALA A 56 -12.91 -7.38 1.82
C ALA A 56 -13.68 -6.06 1.61
N ASP A 57 -14.47 -5.63 2.60
CA ASP A 57 -15.31 -4.42 2.51
C ASP A 57 -14.50 -3.11 2.45
N TYR A 58 -13.21 -3.16 2.82
CA TYR A 58 -12.33 -2.00 2.74
C TYR A 58 -11.75 -1.81 1.33
N LEU A 59 -11.66 -2.88 0.54
CA LEU A 59 -11.01 -2.87 -0.77
C LEU A 59 -11.96 -2.31 -1.84
N ASP A 60 -11.56 -1.24 -2.50
CA ASP A 60 -12.27 -0.69 -3.65
C ASP A 60 -11.98 -1.49 -4.93
N PHE A 61 -10.81 -2.13 -5.00
CA PHE A 61 -10.43 -3.03 -6.08
C PHE A 61 -9.36 -4.03 -5.65
N SER A 62 -9.19 -5.07 -6.45
CA SER A 62 -8.10 -6.03 -6.32
C SER A 62 -7.58 -6.46 -7.68
N ILE A 63 -6.27 -6.69 -7.77
CA ILE A 63 -5.60 -7.17 -8.96
C ILE A 63 -4.89 -8.49 -8.65
N ASN A 64 -5.03 -9.47 -9.53
CA ASN A 64 -4.24 -10.69 -9.42
C ASN A 64 -2.81 -10.41 -9.88
N GLY A 65 -1.85 -10.67 -9.00
CA GLY A 65 -0.43 -10.66 -9.28
C GLY A 65 -0.05 -11.85 -10.15
N GLU A 66 0.74 -11.59 -11.19
CA GLU A 66 1.21 -12.63 -12.11
C GLU A 66 2.45 -13.34 -11.57
N GLU A 67 3.37 -12.57 -10.97
CA GLU A 67 4.65 -13.07 -10.47
C GLU A 67 5.06 -12.30 -9.21
N VAL A 68 5.29 -13.02 -8.11
CA VAL A 68 5.75 -12.44 -6.85
C VAL A 68 7.01 -11.62 -7.08
N GLY A 69 7.07 -10.41 -6.53
CA GLY A 69 8.22 -9.53 -6.75
C GLY A 69 8.09 -8.60 -7.95
N LYS A 70 7.02 -8.70 -8.76
CA LYS A 70 6.78 -7.80 -9.89
C LYS A 70 5.45 -7.09 -9.80
N ILE A 71 5.43 -5.84 -10.24
CA ILE A 71 4.20 -5.06 -10.36
C ILE A 71 3.40 -5.62 -11.54
N PRO A 72 2.16 -6.09 -11.34
CA PRO A 72 1.39 -6.68 -12.43
C PRO A 72 0.98 -5.60 -13.45
N GLN A 73 1.07 -5.93 -14.73
CA GLN A 73 0.69 -5.00 -15.80
C GLN A 73 -0.78 -4.58 -15.68
N GLY A 74 -1.65 -5.49 -15.25
CA GLY A 74 -3.07 -5.19 -15.01
C GLY A 74 -3.31 -4.06 -14.01
N LEU A 75 -2.43 -3.89 -13.00
CA LEU A 75 -2.51 -2.77 -12.06
C LEU A 75 -2.14 -1.45 -12.75
N ILE A 76 -1.07 -1.46 -13.55
CA ILE A 76 -0.58 -0.29 -14.27
C ILE A 76 -1.67 0.19 -15.26
N ASP A 77 -2.27 -0.74 -15.99
CA ASP A 77 -3.32 -0.46 -16.95
C ASP A 77 -4.58 0.07 -16.26
N PHE A 78 -4.95 -0.51 -15.11
CA PHE A 78 -6.09 -0.07 -14.32
C PHE A 78 -5.91 1.35 -13.77
N LEU A 79 -4.71 1.69 -13.30
CA LEU A 79 -4.41 2.98 -12.65
C LEU A 79 -3.81 4.02 -13.61
N GLN A 80 -3.70 3.74 -14.90
CA GLN A 80 -3.03 4.61 -15.87
C GLN A 80 -3.60 6.04 -15.89
N VAL A 81 -4.91 6.18 -15.68
CA VAL A 81 -5.58 7.49 -15.60
C VAL A 81 -5.33 8.15 -14.24
N GLU A 82 -5.42 7.38 -13.16
CA GLU A 82 -5.18 7.88 -11.80
C GLU A 82 -3.74 8.39 -11.63
N LEU A 83 -2.74 7.63 -12.09
CA LEU A 83 -1.32 8.00 -12.05
C LEU A 83 -1.01 9.34 -12.73
N LYS A 84 -1.87 9.81 -13.67
CA LYS A 84 -1.71 11.10 -14.33
C LYS A 84 -2.32 12.27 -13.57
N HIS A 85 -3.22 12.01 -12.64
CA HIS A 85 -4.10 13.03 -12.05
C HIS A 85 -4.08 13.06 -10.52
N GLN A 86 -3.66 11.98 -9.87
CA GLN A 86 -3.60 11.86 -8.42
C GLN A 86 -2.40 11.01 -7.98
N THR A 87 -2.06 11.14 -6.70
CA THR A 87 -1.03 10.32 -6.08
C THR A 87 -1.55 8.91 -5.87
N VAL A 88 -0.80 7.93 -6.39
CA VAL A 88 -1.01 6.51 -6.11
C VAL A 88 0.14 6.04 -5.23
N ASN A 89 -0.16 5.83 -3.96
CA ASN A 89 0.76 5.31 -2.96
C ASN A 89 0.89 3.79 -3.12
N PHE A 90 2.09 3.30 -3.45
CA PHE A 90 2.37 1.89 -3.65
C PHE A 90 3.14 1.33 -2.47
N ILE A 91 2.51 0.41 -1.74
CA ILE A 91 2.99 -0.11 -0.46
C ILE A 91 3.53 -1.53 -0.65
N SER A 92 4.83 -1.73 -0.41
CA SER A 92 5.51 -3.02 -0.57
C SER A 92 6.56 -3.28 0.51
N ASN A 93 6.89 -4.54 0.75
CA ASN A 93 8.04 -4.97 1.55
C ASN A 93 9.24 -5.38 0.67
N SER A 94 9.21 -5.07 -0.63
CA SER A 94 10.32 -5.32 -1.56
C SER A 94 10.84 -4.00 -2.12
N LEU A 95 12.11 -3.68 -1.86
CA LEU A 95 12.74 -2.48 -2.41
C LEU A 95 12.78 -2.49 -3.94
N ASP A 96 13.03 -3.65 -4.55
CA ASP A 96 13.04 -3.80 -6.01
C ASP A 96 11.66 -3.44 -6.61
N GLN A 97 10.57 -3.87 -5.97
CA GLN A 97 9.22 -3.46 -6.37
C GLN A 97 9.00 -1.96 -6.17
N LEU A 98 9.50 -1.37 -5.08
CA LEU A 98 9.35 0.07 -4.85
C LEU A 98 10.09 0.91 -5.88
N GLN A 99 11.32 0.55 -6.24
CA GLN A 99 12.04 1.21 -7.32
C GLN A 99 11.31 1.08 -8.66
N ALA A 100 10.78 -0.11 -8.96
CA ALA A 100 9.97 -0.30 -10.16
C ALA A 100 8.70 0.56 -10.13
N ALA A 101 8.04 0.69 -8.97
CA ALA A 101 6.84 1.49 -8.79
C ALA A 101 7.13 2.98 -8.99
N GLU A 102 8.22 3.47 -8.41
CA GLU A 102 8.65 4.86 -8.56
C GLU A 102 8.92 5.21 -10.03
N ALA A 103 9.61 4.31 -10.76
CA ALA A 103 9.87 4.49 -12.19
C ALA A 103 8.58 4.54 -13.04
N LEU A 104 7.48 3.99 -12.53
CA LEU A 104 6.15 4.00 -13.15
C LEU A 104 5.27 5.17 -12.69
N GLY A 105 5.78 6.05 -11.79
CA GLY A 105 5.08 7.24 -11.30
C GLY A 105 4.25 7.01 -10.04
N PHE A 106 4.36 5.86 -9.39
CA PHE A 106 3.77 5.64 -8.07
C PHE A 106 4.62 6.33 -6.99
N ALA A 107 3.99 6.67 -5.85
CA ALA A 107 4.69 7.09 -4.64
C ALA A 107 5.04 5.84 -3.80
N PRO A 108 6.31 5.41 -3.72
CA PRO A 108 6.69 4.18 -3.03
C PRO A 108 6.67 4.33 -1.50
N ILE A 109 6.09 3.34 -0.81
CA ILE A 109 6.03 3.23 0.65
C ILE A 109 6.52 1.84 1.07
N TYR A 110 7.57 1.79 1.88
CA TYR A 110 8.20 0.55 2.33
C TYR A 110 7.64 0.05 3.65
N LEU A 111 7.16 -1.19 3.68
CA LEU A 111 6.49 -1.80 4.83
C LEU A 111 7.38 -2.07 6.05
N ALA A 112 8.71 -2.14 5.89
CA ALA A 112 9.58 -2.48 7.00
C ALA A 112 10.12 -1.25 7.75
N ASP A 113 10.08 -1.31 9.07
CA ASP A 113 10.63 -0.29 9.96
C ASP A 113 12.15 -0.14 9.84
N SER A 114 12.84 -1.14 9.29
CA SER A 114 14.28 -1.10 9.02
C SER A 114 14.66 -0.27 7.81
N CYS A 115 13.73 0.44 7.19
CA CYS A 115 13.94 1.28 6.02
C CYS A 115 15.18 2.20 6.11
N TYR A 116 15.43 2.78 7.29
CA TYR A 116 16.58 3.64 7.56
C TYR A 116 17.95 2.93 7.50
N LYS A 117 17.95 1.59 7.43
CA LYS A 117 19.15 0.74 7.31
C LYS A 117 19.39 0.25 5.89
N GLU A 118 18.48 0.50 4.96
CA GLU A 118 18.57 0.00 3.59
C GLU A 118 18.97 1.13 2.62
N GLU A 119 19.83 0.82 1.65
CA GLU A 119 20.17 1.72 0.54
C GLU A 119 19.45 1.22 -0.74
N PRO A 120 18.70 2.08 -1.45
CA PRO A 120 18.49 3.52 -1.24
C PRO A 120 17.52 3.85 -0.09
N THR A 121 17.62 5.08 0.43
CA THR A 121 16.73 5.60 1.48
C THR A 121 15.27 5.51 1.04
N CYS A 122 14.51 4.62 1.66
CA CYS A 122 13.09 4.43 1.40
C CYS A 122 12.22 5.30 2.34
N GLN A 123 10.91 5.35 2.09
CA GLN A 123 9.93 5.89 3.03
C GLN A 123 9.36 4.73 3.87
N ALA A 124 9.47 4.79 5.19
CA ALA A 124 9.09 3.68 6.06
C ALA A 124 7.60 3.71 6.42
N PHE A 125 6.99 2.54 6.54
CA PHE A 125 5.59 2.39 6.96
C PHE A 125 5.38 2.64 8.45
N SER A 126 6.42 2.61 9.29
CA SER A 126 6.34 3.09 10.69
C SER A 126 5.98 4.57 10.80
N ASP A 127 6.22 5.37 9.75
CA ASP A 127 5.70 6.74 9.70
C ASP A 127 4.17 6.76 9.62
N PHE A 128 3.55 5.66 9.17
CA PHE A 128 2.11 5.41 9.26
C PHE A 128 1.69 4.83 10.62
N GLY A 129 2.54 4.05 11.31
CA GLY A 129 2.32 3.63 12.70
C GLY A 129 2.25 4.81 13.69
N GLN A 130 2.94 5.92 13.37
CA GLN A 130 2.80 7.20 14.08
C GLN A 130 1.54 8.01 13.67
N LEU A 131 0.62 7.47 12.87
CA LEU A 131 -0.67 8.12 12.52
C LEU A 131 -1.70 8.16 13.65
N HIS A 132 -1.24 8.33 14.89
CA HIS A 132 -1.97 9.18 15.81
C HIS A 132 -1.85 10.64 15.34
N LEU A 133 -2.90 11.11 14.67
CA LEU A 133 -3.33 12.52 14.66
C LEU A 133 -2.32 13.54 14.08
N GLY A 134 -2.38 13.79 12.76
CA GLY A 134 -2.33 15.20 12.29
C GLY A 134 -1.48 15.62 11.08
N VAL A 135 -0.68 14.78 10.40
CA VAL A 135 0.43 15.34 9.59
C VAL A 135 0.63 14.78 8.17
N ILE A 136 -0.41 14.42 7.42
CA ILE A 136 -0.21 14.10 5.98
C ILE A 136 -0.43 15.30 5.04
N ALA A 137 -1.10 16.38 5.48
CA ALA A 137 -1.31 17.53 4.58
C ALA A 137 -0.17 18.57 4.54
N HIS A 138 0.85 18.50 5.41
CA HIS A 138 1.81 19.61 5.57
C HIS A 138 3.30 19.27 5.70
N ARG A 139 3.73 18.00 5.58
CA ARG A 139 5.15 17.65 5.84
C ARG A 139 6.04 17.39 4.63
N PHE A 140 5.50 17.17 3.44
CA PHE A 140 6.35 16.90 2.27
C PHE A 140 6.77 18.15 1.48
N GLU A 141 6.28 19.35 1.85
CA GLU A 141 6.74 20.64 1.29
C GLU A 141 7.99 21.22 1.99
N LYS A 142 8.58 20.55 2.99
CA LYS A 142 9.76 21.06 3.72
C LYS A 142 10.93 20.09 3.83
N LEU A 143 11.25 19.41 2.73
CA LEU A 143 12.57 18.81 2.53
C LEU A 143 13.19 19.39 1.25
N THR A 144 13.36 20.71 1.25
CA THR A 144 14.31 21.45 0.40
C THR A 144 15.56 21.77 1.19
#